data_AF-A0A2W4NCA0-F1
#
_entry.id   AF-A0A2W4NCA0-F1
#
_cell.length_a   1.000
_cell.length_b   1.000
_cell.length_c   1.000
_cell.angle_alpha   90.00
_cell.angle_beta   90.00
_cell.angle_gamma   90.00
#
_symmetry.space_group_name_H-M   'P 1'
#
loop_
_entity.id
_entity.type
_entity.pdbx_description
1 polymer ?
#
loop_
_entity_poly.entity_id
_entity_poly.type
_entity_poly.pdbx_seq_one_letter_code
_entity_poly.pdbx_strand_id
1 'polypeptide(L)'
;MLWENALSAAAGKRLVLWQVPVGHMGLDDTCGRYRDNRAAYAFSHPRDLFDAGVIGVLFGAGAECMTAPSTDGGVLRDQAAAAYAPPAAPTGLVLERVPEYTAELRWQANAEPDLWGYQLILESETGSTFIEDVGPATSASVTIPRAGTWRVSLVAYDAMGNLSPRSAAISVTTSVNPPGSVYLPLTFR
;
A
#
# COMPACT_ATOMS: atom_id res chain seq x y z
N MET A 1 12.49 14.97 2.07
CA MET A 1 12.77 13.59 1.60
C MET A 1 14.21 13.40 1.12
N LEU A 2 14.83 14.37 0.41
CA LEU A 2 16.20 14.23 -0.10
C LEU A 2 17.29 14.11 0.99
N TRP A 3 17.15 14.81 2.12
CA TRP A 3 18.16 14.75 3.19
C TRP A 3 17.98 13.52 4.10
N GLU A 4 16.72 13.13 4.36
CA GLU A 4 16.37 11.95 5.15
C GLU A 4 16.93 10.69 4.49
N ASN A 5 16.76 10.56 3.17
CA ASN A 5 17.28 9.44 2.39
C ASN A 5 18.81 9.37 2.48
N ALA A 6 19.50 10.50 2.26
CA ALA A 6 20.95 10.57 2.34
C ALA A 6 21.48 10.19 3.73
N LEU A 7 20.84 10.69 4.80
CA LEU A 7 21.20 10.34 6.18
C LEU A 7 20.95 8.86 6.48
N SER A 8 19.78 8.34 6.08
CA SER A 8 19.41 6.94 6.28
C SER A 8 20.41 6.01 5.60
N ALA A 9 20.76 6.31 4.35
CA ALA A 9 21.73 5.56 3.56
C ALA A 9 23.15 5.63 4.17
N ALA A 10 23.62 6.83 4.51
CA ALA A 10 24.94 7.03 5.09
C ALA A 10 25.10 6.34 6.46
N ALA A 11 24.04 6.33 7.28
CA ALA A 11 24.04 5.70 8.59
C ALA A 11 23.79 4.18 8.53
N GLY A 12 23.24 3.65 7.42
CA GLY A 12 22.73 2.28 7.36
C GLY A 12 21.58 2.03 8.35
N LYS A 13 20.79 3.08 8.66
CA LYS A 13 19.72 3.05 9.66
C LYS A 13 18.44 3.66 9.10
N ARG A 14 17.31 3.17 9.58
CA ARG A 14 15.99 3.77 9.35
C ARG A 14 15.74 4.89 10.36
N LEU A 15 14.93 5.87 9.98
CA LEU A 15 14.72 7.11 10.73
C LEU A 15 13.34 7.12 11.40
N VAL A 16 13.29 7.66 12.62
CA VAL A 16 12.05 8.11 13.25
C VAL A 16 12.14 9.63 13.36
N LEU A 17 11.17 10.33 12.78
CA LEU A 17 11.14 11.78 12.82
C LEU A 17 10.53 12.24 14.15
N TRP A 18 11.26 13.10 14.87
CA TRP A 18 10.84 13.70 16.12
C TRP A 18 11.45 15.11 16.23
N GLN A 19 10.76 16.13 16.72
CA GLN A 19 9.34 16.23 17.04
C GLN A 19 8.63 16.97 15.89
N VAL A 20 7.62 16.34 15.26
CA VAL A 20 6.95 16.93 14.08
C VAL A 20 5.72 17.74 14.50
N PRO A 21 5.62 19.04 14.17
CA PRO A 21 4.44 19.85 14.47
C PRO A 21 3.19 19.36 13.72
N VAL A 22 2.01 19.64 14.28
CA VAL A 22 0.71 19.13 13.77
C VAL A 22 -0.21 20.23 13.21
N GLY A 23 0.38 21.30 12.68
CA GLY A 23 -0.40 22.34 12.02
C GLY A 23 -1.16 21.83 10.79
N HIS A 24 -2.15 22.61 10.35
CA HIS A 24 -2.88 22.38 9.11
C HIS A 24 -3.15 23.71 8.41
N MET A 25 -3.29 23.69 7.07
CA MET A 25 -3.39 24.91 6.24
C MET A 25 -4.62 25.79 6.50
N GLY A 26 -5.59 25.32 7.29
CA GLY A 26 -6.82 26.04 7.64
C GLY A 26 -6.71 26.95 8.87
N LEU A 27 -5.54 27.03 9.51
CA LEU A 27 -5.31 27.85 10.71
C LEU A 27 -5.00 29.31 10.36
N ASP A 28 -4.83 30.16 11.37
CA ASP A 28 -4.68 31.62 11.27
C ASP A 28 -3.28 32.14 11.66
N ASP A 29 -2.32 31.24 11.89
CA ASP A 29 -0.94 31.56 12.28
C ASP A 29 -0.83 32.35 13.61
N THR A 30 -1.69 31.99 14.57
CA THR A 30 -1.67 32.52 15.94
C THR A 30 -1.16 31.47 16.94
N CYS A 31 -0.86 31.88 18.19
CA CYS A 31 -0.35 30.98 19.22
C CYS A 31 -1.25 29.74 19.39
N GLY A 32 -0.68 28.55 19.22
CA GLY A 32 -1.35 27.25 19.24
C GLY A 32 -1.97 26.83 17.91
N ARG A 33 -1.88 27.68 16.87
CA ARG A 33 -2.68 27.62 15.63
C ARG A 33 -1.86 28.03 14.39
N TYR A 34 -0.79 27.29 14.11
CA TYR A 34 0.09 27.53 12.95
C TYR A 34 -0.25 26.63 11.77
N ARG A 35 -0.21 27.21 10.56
CA ARG A 35 -0.32 26.47 9.32
C ARG A 35 0.91 25.61 9.09
N ASP A 36 0.69 24.34 8.85
CA ASP A 36 1.70 23.37 8.47
C ASP A 36 1.02 22.31 7.58
N ASN A 37 1.79 21.57 6.79
CA ASN A 37 1.28 20.51 5.91
C ASN A 37 2.04 19.18 6.07
N ARG A 38 2.98 19.07 7.00
CA ARG A 38 3.83 17.90 7.22
C ARG A 38 3.03 16.72 7.73
N ALA A 39 2.12 16.94 8.69
CA ALA A 39 1.23 15.89 9.17
C ALA A 39 0.35 15.35 8.03
N ALA A 40 -0.30 16.25 7.28
CA ALA A 40 -1.10 15.90 6.12
C ALA A 40 -0.29 15.14 5.05
N TYR A 41 0.92 15.61 4.75
CA TYR A 41 1.81 14.95 3.79
C TYR A 41 2.22 13.56 4.27
N ALA A 42 2.58 13.41 5.55
CA ALA A 42 2.99 12.12 6.11
C ALA A 42 1.89 11.05 6.01
N PHE A 43 0.64 11.41 6.27
CA PHE A 43 -0.49 10.48 6.12
C PHE A 43 -0.86 10.20 4.67
N SER A 44 -0.60 11.14 3.75
CA SER A 44 -0.96 10.98 2.33
C SER A 44 0.15 10.40 1.45
N HIS A 45 1.38 10.35 1.95
CA HIS A 45 2.56 9.88 1.21
C HIS A 45 3.41 8.92 2.06
N PRO A 46 2.83 7.84 2.62
CA PRO A 46 3.58 6.91 3.47
C PRO A 46 4.69 6.17 2.68
N ARG A 47 4.49 5.94 1.37
CA ARG A 47 5.52 5.36 0.51
C ARG A 47 6.72 6.28 0.35
N ASP A 48 6.51 7.58 0.12
CA ASP A 48 7.60 8.55 0.03
C ASP A 48 8.43 8.53 1.33
N LEU A 49 7.76 8.51 2.50
CA LEU A 49 8.40 8.38 3.81
C LEU A 49 9.25 7.13 3.91
N PHE A 50 8.69 5.99 3.53
CA PHE A 50 9.39 4.72 3.54
C PHE A 50 10.59 4.70 2.58
N ASP A 51 10.45 5.22 1.37
CA ASP A 51 11.53 5.27 0.40
C ASP A 51 12.64 6.25 0.83
N ALA A 52 12.30 7.26 1.62
CA ALA A 52 13.26 8.19 2.21
C ALA A 52 13.95 7.67 3.49
N GLY A 53 13.70 6.43 3.92
CA GLY A 53 14.33 5.89 5.13
C GLY A 53 13.51 6.03 6.40
N VAL A 54 12.37 6.73 6.36
CA VAL A 54 11.53 6.98 7.54
C VAL A 54 10.66 5.75 7.83
N ILE A 55 10.51 5.40 9.11
CA ILE A 55 9.66 4.28 9.58
C ILE A 55 8.69 4.71 10.68
N GLY A 56 8.73 5.99 11.08
CA GLY A 56 7.83 6.53 12.09
C GLY A 56 7.91 8.05 12.16
N VAL A 57 6.79 8.68 12.50
CA VAL A 57 6.68 10.12 12.72
C VAL A 57 6.05 10.34 14.09
N LEU A 58 6.76 11.02 14.96
CA LEU A 58 6.30 11.36 16.31
C LEU A 58 5.85 12.82 16.34
N PHE A 59 4.53 12.98 16.38
CA PHE A 59 3.87 14.29 16.35
C PHE A 59 3.81 14.95 17.73
N GLY A 60 4.03 16.27 17.77
CA GLY A 60 3.82 17.06 18.98
C GLY A 60 4.35 18.48 18.90
N ALA A 61 3.99 19.30 19.90
CA ALA A 61 4.50 20.65 20.07
C ALA A 61 5.90 20.63 20.70
N GLY A 62 6.92 21.09 19.95
CA GLY A 62 8.31 21.17 20.43
C GLY A 62 8.69 22.49 21.11
N ALA A 63 7.76 23.43 21.17
CA ALA A 63 7.93 24.71 21.85
C ALA A 63 6.56 25.26 22.29
N GLU A 64 6.57 26.26 23.18
CA GLU A 64 5.38 27.04 23.49
C GLU A 64 4.77 27.67 22.23
N CYS A 65 3.46 27.91 22.26
CA CYS A 65 2.68 28.41 21.13
C CYS A 65 2.66 27.54 19.87
N MET A 66 3.28 26.36 19.79
CA MET A 66 3.11 25.48 18.64
C MET A 66 1.74 24.79 18.63
N THR A 67 1.21 24.46 17.45
CA THR A 67 0.03 23.60 17.35
C THR A 67 0.36 22.21 17.88
N ALA A 68 -0.46 21.73 18.81
CA ALA A 68 -0.38 20.42 19.43
C ALA A 68 -1.56 19.54 18.99
N PRO A 69 -1.49 18.21 19.17
CA PRO A 69 -2.62 17.32 18.86
C PRO A 69 -3.91 17.64 19.64
N SER A 70 -3.81 18.46 20.70
CA SER A 70 -4.95 18.95 21.47
C SER A 70 -5.53 20.28 20.96
N THR A 71 -4.80 21.01 20.09
CA THR A 71 -5.16 22.36 19.62
C THR A 71 -5.36 22.46 18.11
N ASP A 72 -5.09 21.39 17.36
CA ASP A 72 -5.25 21.29 15.91
C ASP A 72 -6.70 21.11 15.44
N GLY A 73 -7.66 21.14 16.36
CA GLY A 73 -9.09 20.93 16.05
C GLY A 73 -9.44 19.49 15.69
N GLY A 74 -8.58 18.50 15.96
CA GLY A 74 -8.82 17.09 15.68
C GLY A 74 -8.35 16.62 14.30
N VAL A 75 -7.77 17.51 13.48
CA VAL A 75 -7.35 17.17 12.10
C VAL A 75 -6.36 16.01 12.06
N LEU A 76 -5.40 15.96 12.98
CA LEU A 76 -4.46 14.84 13.08
C LEU A 76 -5.17 13.53 13.35
N ARG A 77 -6.19 13.53 14.22
CA ARG A 77 -6.97 12.33 14.56
C ARG A 77 -7.78 11.86 13.37
N ASP A 78 -8.41 12.77 12.63
CA ASP A 78 -9.22 12.43 11.45
C ASP A 78 -8.33 11.88 10.31
N GLN A 79 -7.16 12.48 10.10
CA GLN A 79 -6.18 11.98 9.12
C GLN A 79 -5.65 10.60 9.51
N ALA A 80 -5.33 10.39 10.79
CA ALA A 80 -4.92 9.08 11.29
C ALA A 80 -6.04 8.05 11.11
N ALA A 81 -7.29 8.39 11.45
CA ALA A 81 -8.42 7.49 11.29
C ALA A 81 -8.62 7.06 9.82
N ALA A 82 -8.42 7.99 8.87
CA ALA A 82 -8.47 7.67 7.45
C ALA A 82 -7.29 6.79 7.00
N ALA A 83 -6.06 7.11 7.42
CA ALA A 83 -4.85 6.38 7.05
C ALA A 83 -4.68 5.01 7.75
N TYR A 84 -5.58 4.67 8.67
CA TYR A 84 -5.62 3.36 9.32
C TYR A 84 -6.91 2.59 9.00
N ALA A 85 -7.76 3.13 8.11
CA ALA A 85 -8.92 2.43 7.63
C ALA A 85 -8.51 1.44 6.53
N PRO A 86 -9.01 0.18 6.54
CA PRO A 86 -8.73 -0.75 5.46
C PRO A 86 -9.14 -0.19 4.09
N PRO A 87 -8.40 -0.50 3.01
CA PRO A 87 -8.75 -0.03 1.68
C PRO A 87 -10.12 -0.54 1.22
N ALA A 88 -10.75 0.20 0.31
CA ALA A 88 -11.92 -0.24 -0.43
C ALA A 88 -11.60 -1.42 -1.34
N ALA A 89 -12.62 -2.22 -1.65
CA ALA A 89 -12.48 -3.35 -2.56
C ALA A 89 -12.04 -2.87 -3.96
N PRO A 90 -11.05 -3.52 -4.60
CA PRO A 90 -10.66 -3.17 -5.96
C PRO A 90 -11.81 -3.36 -6.95
N THR A 91 -11.82 -2.53 -7.99
CA THR A 91 -12.87 -2.52 -9.01
C THR A 91 -12.30 -2.64 -10.42
N GLY A 92 -13.15 -3.00 -11.39
CA GLY A 92 -12.77 -3.08 -12.79
C GLY A 92 -11.77 -4.19 -13.13
N LEU A 93 -11.67 -5.25 -12.31
CA LEU A 93 -10.86 -6.43 -12.63
C LEU A 93 -11.37 -7.09 -13.91
N VAL A 94 -10.51 -7.19 -14.92
CA VAL A 94 -10.81 -7.80 -16.21
C VAL A 94 -9.69 -8.73 -16.64
N LEU A 95 -10.08 -9.77 -17.37
CA LEU A 95 -9.17 -10.66 -18.09
C LEU A 95 -8.92 -10.10 -19.48
N GLU A 96 -7.68 -9.80 -19.83
CA GLU A 96 -7.33 -9.31 -21.16
C GLU A 96 -7.09 -10.47 -22.12
N ARG A 97 -6.29 -11.47 -21.69
CA ARG A 97 -5.97 -12.66 -22.49
C ARG A 97 -5.41 -13.79 -21.63
N VAL A 98 -5.42 -15.00 -22.21
CA VAL A 98 -4.87 -16.21 -21.59
C VAL A 98 -3.97 -16.97 -22.57
N PRO A 99 -2.73 -16.50 -22.82
CA PRO A 99 -1.76 -17.29 -23.58
C PRO A 99 -1.34 -18.54 -22.79
N GLU A 100 -1.67 -19.72 -23.32
CA GLU A 100 -1.34 -21.03 -22.73
C GLU A 100 -1.85 -21.22 -21.30
N TYR A 101 -1.00 -20.94 -20.31
CA TYR A 101 -1.25 -21.08 -18.87
C TYR A 101 -1.02 -19.78 -18.10
N THR A 102 -0.85 -18.65 -18.78
CA THR A 102 -0.67 -17.34 -18.16
C THR A 102 -1.92 -16.49 -18.39
N ALA A 103 -2.45 -15.86 -17.35
CA ALA A 103 -3.55 -14.90 -17.46
C ALA A 103 -3.03 -13.48 -17.33
N GLU A 104 -3.32 -12.66 -18.33
CA GLU A 104 -3.00 -11.23 -18.34
C GLU A 104 -4.23 -10.46 -17.85
N LEU A 105 -4.05 -9.73 -16.75
CA LEU A 105 -5.11 -9.10 -15.96
C LEU A 105 -4.88 -7.59 -15.87
N ARG A 106 -5.99 -6.84 -15.80
CA ARG A 106 -5.99 -5.39 -15.56
C ARG A 106 -7.10 -5.00 -14.61
N TRP A 107 -6.90 -3.95 -13.82
CA TRP A 107 -7.90 -3.39 -12.91
C TRP A 107 -7.79 -1.87 -12.80
N GLN A 108 -8.77 -1.24 -12.13
CA GLN A 108 -8.73 0.19 -11.81
C GLN A 108 -7.97 0.42 -10.51
N ALA A 109 -7.16 1.47 -10.46
CA ALA A 109 -6.44 1.83 -9.24
C ALA A 109 -7.41 2.28 -8.15
N ASN A 110 -7.21 1.75 -6.95
CA ASN A 110 -7.67 2.32 -5.68
C ASN A 110 -7.12 3.76 -5.51
N ALA A 111 -7.89 4.61 -4.83
CA ALA A 111 -7.60 6.05 -4.70
C ALA A 111 -7.03 6.43 -3.33
N GLU A 112 -6.94 5.46 -2.42
CA GLU A 112 -6.43 5.60 -1.07
C GLU A 112 -4.96 6.01 -1.09
N PRO A 113 -4.57 7.06 -0.36
CA PRO A 113 -3.22 7.60 -0.41
C PRO A 113 -2.17 6.68 0.24
N ASP A 114 -2.61 5.78 1.10
CA ASP A 114 -1.82 4.78 1.81
C ASP A 114 -1.85 3.40 1.16
N LEU A 115 -2.41 3.28 -0.06
CA LEU A 115 -2.38 2.06 -0.85
C LEU A 115 -0.94 1.54 -1.05
N TRP A 116 -0.67 0.32 -0.60
CA TRP A 116 0.65 -0.29 -0.70
C TRP A 116 0.78 -1.32 -1.82
N GLY A 117 -0.31 -1.99 -2.18
CA GLY A 117 -0.32 -2.90 -3.31
C GLY A 117 -1.58 -3.73 -3.39
N TYR A 118 -1.50 -4.77 -4.20
CA TYR A 118 -2.58 -5.72 -4.39
C TYR A 118 -2.11 -7.16 -4.29
N GLN A 119 -3.03 -8.05 -3.94
CA GLN A 119 -2.84 -9.49 -4.00
C GLN A 119 -3.92 -10.13 -4.86
N LEU A 120 -3.48 -10.92 -5.83
CA LEU A 120 -4.35 -11.79 -6.61
C LEU A 120 -4.64 -13.06 -5.80
N ILE A 121 -5.90 -13.46 -5.79
CA ILE A 121 -6.35 -14.68 -5.15
C ILE A 121 -6.99 -15.57 -6.20
N LEU A 122 -6.36 -16.71 -6.44
CA LEU A 122 -6.75 -17.71 -7.41
C LEU A 122 -7.35 -18.91 -6.67
N GLU A 123 -8.62 -19.18 -6.93
CA GLU A 123 -9.38 -20.26 -6.30
C GLU A 123 -9.82 -21.26 -7.36
N SER A 124 -9.36 -22.50 -7.24
CA SER A 124 -9.76 -23.59 -8.12
C SER A 124 -11.08 -24.19 -7.66
N GLU A 125 -11.86 -24.72 -8.60
CA GLU A 125 -13.08 -25.49 -8.29
C GLU A 125 -12.82 -26.70 -7.37
N THR A 126 -11.61 -27.25 -7.38
CA THR A 126 -11.23 -28.38 -6.51
C THR A 126 -10.73 -27.94 -5.12
N GLY A 127 -10.84 -26.65 -4.78
CA GLY A 127 -10.61 -26.13 -3.43
C GLY A 127 -9.17 -25.68 -3.13
N SER A 128 -8.29 -25.58 -4.13
CA SER A 128 -6.97 -24.97 -3.93
C SER A 128 -7.03 -23.45 -4.04
N THR A 129 -6.37 -22.75 -3.13
CA THR A 129 -6.21 -21.29 -3.16
C THR A 129 -4.74 -20.93 -3.28
N PHE A 130 -4.42 -20.01 -4.19
CA PHE A 130 -3.09 -19.43 -4.36
C PHE A 130 -3.20 -17.91 -4.24
N ILE A 131 -2.19 -17.31 -3.61
CA ILE A 131 -2.11 -15.86 -3.42
C ILE A 131 -0.81 -15.40 -4.06
N GLU A 132 -0.89 -14.37 -4.90
CA GLU A 132 0.26 -13.73 -5.53
C GLU A 132 0.23 -12.23 -5.23
N ASP A 133 1.30 -11.72 -4.62
CA ASP A 133 1.47 -10.28 -4.44
C ASP A 133 1.97 -9.64 -5.73
N VAL A 134 1.23 -8.64 -6.21
CA VAL A 134 1.53 -7.94 -7.47
C VAL A 134 2.00 -6.50 -7.24
N GLY A 135 2.27 -6.14 -5.97
CA GLY A 135 2.72 -4.80 -5.58
C GLY A 135 1.74 -3.69 -5.99
N PRO A 136 2.20 -2.43 -6.10
CA PRO A 136 1.37 -1.27 -6.47
C PRO A 136 1.16 -1.19 -7.99
N ALA A 137 0.76 -2.29 -8.62
CA ALA A 137 0.48 -2.35 -10.05
C ALA A 137 -1.03 -2.19 -10.34
N THR A 138 -1.38 -1.96 -11.62
CA THR A 138 -2.77 -1.98 -12.12
C THR A 138 -2.99 -3.05 -13.19
N SER A 139 -1.98 -3.89 -13.39
CA SER A 139 -1.98 -5.01 -14.32
C SER A 139 -0.98 -6.06 -13.87
N ALA A 140 -1.24 -7.33 -14.18
CA ALA A 140 -0.34 -8.43 -13.85
C ALA A 140 -0.48 -9.57 -14.85
N SER A 141 0.60 -10.35 -15.01
CA SER A 141 0.61 -11.60 -15.75
C SER A 141 0.83 -12.74 -14.75
N VAL A 142 -0.24 -13.46 -14.42
CA VAL A 142 -0.21 -14.55 -13.43
C VAL A 142 -0.18 -15.92 -14.10
N THR A 143 0.67 -16.81 -13.59
CA THR A 143 0.68 -18.22 -14.03
C THR A 143 -0.45 -18.98 -13.34
N ILE A 144 -1.32 -19.61 -14.13
CA ILE A 144 -2.37 -20.48 -13.63
C ILE A 144 -1.75 -21.83 -13.21
N PRO A 145 -1.87 -22.24 -11.93
CA PRO A 145 -1.08 -23.36 -11.39
C PRO A 145 -1.31 -24.73 -12.06
N ARG A 146 -2.49 -24.92 -12.66
CA ARG A 146 -2.87 -26.13 -13.40
C ARG A 146 -4.00 -25.81 -14.38
N ALA A 147 -4.08 -26.62 -15.43
CA ALA A 147 -5.21 -26.65 -16.36
C ALA A 147 -6.52 -26.82 -15.59
N GLY A 148 -7.55 -26.10 -16.03
CA GLY A 148 -8.88 -26.07 -15.42
C GLY A 148 -9.41 -24.65 -15.29
N THR A 149 -10.57 -24.54 -14.64
CA THR A 149 -11.22 -23.27 -14.36
C THR A 149 -10.85 -22.76 -12.97
N TRP A 150 -10.52 -21.47 -12.92
CA TRP A 150 -10.12 -20.74 -11.74
C TRP A 150 -10.96 -19.49 -11.58
N ARG A 151 -11.38 -19.21 -10.35
CA ARG A 151 -11.94 -17.92 -9.96
C ARG A 151 -10.79 -17.04 -9.49
N VAL A 152 -10.59 -15.92 -10.16
CA VAL A 152 -9.57 -14.94 -9.82
C VAL A 152 -10.24 -13.71 -9.23
N SER A 153 -9.78 -13.30 -8.06
CA SER A 153 -10.21 -12.07 -7.38
C SER A 153 -8.99 -11.28 -6.92
N LEU A 154 -9.20 -10.01 -6.57
CA LEU A 154 -8.14 -9.10 -6.15
C LEU A 154 -8.49 -8.50 -4.79
N VAL A 155 -7.49 -8.33 -3.93
CA VAL A 155 -7.57 -7.50 -2.72
C VAL A 155 -6.51 -6.42 -2.79
N ALA A 156 -6.79 -5.24 -2.25
CA ALA A 156 -5.81 -4.19 -1.98
C ALA A 156 -5.30 -4.33 -0.54
N TYR A 157 -4.08 -3.85 -0.29
CA TYR A 157 -3.55 -3.69 1.05
C TYR A 157 -2.89 -2.32 1.24
N ASP A 158 -3.02 -1.76 2.44
CA ASP A 158 -2.45 -0.47 2.82
C ASP A 158 -1.03 -0.60 3.41
N ALA A 159 -0.42 0.55 3.73
CA ALA A 159 0.90 0.66 4.34
C ALA A 159 0.99 0.01 5.74
N MET A 160 -0.14 -0.29 6.37
CA MET A 160 -0.25 -0.93 7.68
C MET A 160 -0.53 -2.42 7.58
N GLY A 161 -0.72 -2.94 6.35
CA GLY A 161 -0.99 -4.33 6.07
C GLY A 161 -2.47 -4.72 6.24
N ASN A 162 -3.39 -3.77 6.37
CA ASN A 162 -4.81 -4.10 6.36
C ASN A 162 -5.26 -4.48 4.95
N LEU A 163 -6.08 -5.51 4.85
CA LEU A 163 -6.63 -6.00 3.58
C LEU A 163 -8.01 -5.43 3.33
N SER A 164 -8.27 -5.09 2.07
CA SER A 164 -9.61 -4.75 1.59
C SER A 164 -10.52 -5.98 1.54
N PRO A 165 -11.84 -5.78 1.39
CA PRO A 165 -12.71 -6.82 0.82
C PRO A 165 -12.26 -7.18 -0.60
N ARG A 166 -12.66 -8.37 -1.06
CA ARG A 166 -12.32 -8.86 -2.41
C ARG A 166 -13.08 -8.10 -3.49
N SER A 167 -12.44 -7.92 -4.65
CA SER A 167 -13.09 -7.51 -5.88
C SER A 167 -14.16 -8.51 -6.32
N ALA A 168 -14.98 -8.10 -7.30
CA ALA A 168 -15.74 -9.08 -8.08
C ALA A 168 -14.76 -10.08 -8.73
N ALA A 169 -15.09 -11.37 -8.64
CA ALA A 169 -14.26 -12.43 -9.20
C ALA A 169 -14.55 -12.62 -10.70
N ILE A 170 -13.51 -12.96 -11.46
CA ILE A 170 -13.59 -13.36 -12.87
C ILE A 170 -13.24 -14.84 -13.01
N SER A 171 -13.71 -15.47 -14.08
CA SER A 171 -13.37 -16.86 -14.40
C SER A 171 -12.27 -16.91 -15.45
N VAL A 172 -11.22 -17.69 -15.18
CA VAL A 172 -10.10 -17.95 -16.08
C VAL A 172 -10.02 -19.45 -16.32
N THR A 173 -9.95 -19.88 -17.58
CA THR A 173 -9.83 -21.29 -17.95
C THR A 173 -8.60 -21.51 -18.81
N THR A 174 -7.78 -22.51 -18.44
CA THR A 174 -6.62 -22.96 -19.22
C THR A 174 -6.74 -24.44 -19.52
N SER A 175 -6.30 -24.87 -20.70
CA SER A 175 -6.28 -26.30 -21.09
C SER A 175 -4.90 -26.94 -20.96
N VAL A 176 -3.87 -26.15 -20.64
CA VAL A 176 -2.48 -26.55 -20.58
C VAL A 176 -1.95 -26.34 -19.16
N ASN A 177 -1.20 -27.32 -18.65
CA ASN A 177 -0.49 -27.16 -17.39
C ASN A 177 0.80 -26.37 -17.63
N PRO A 178 1.20 -25.46 -16.72
CA PRO A 178 2.53 -24.88 -16.77
C PRO A 178 3.60 -25.99 -16.69
N PRO A 179 4.78 -25.80 -17.30
CA PRO A 179 5.90 -26.70 -17.08
C PRO A 179 6.19 -26.77 -15.57
N GLY A 180 6.44 -27.98 -15.05
CA GLY A 180 6.66 -28.20 -13.62
C GLY A 180 7.77 -27.29 -13.06
N SER A 181 7.63 -26.88 -11.79
CA SER A 181 8.55 -25.94 -11.13
C SER A 181 10.02 -26.35 -11.26
N VAL A 182 10.86 -25.41 -11.67
CA VAL A 182 12.32 -25.56 -11.63
C VAL A 182 12.81 -25.10 -10.25
N TYR A 183 13.38 -26.02 -9.47
CA TYR A 183 14.02 -25.67 -8.20
C TYR A 183 15.45 -25.19 -8.47
N LEU A 184 15.68 -23.88 -8.31
CA LEU A 184 17.01 -23.29 -8.36
C LEU A 184 17.55 -23.13 -6.93
N PRO A 185 18.61 -23.85 -6.54
CA PRO A 185 19.28 -23.56 -5.28
C PRO A 185 20.04 -22.23 -5.43
N LEU A 186 19.47 -21.15 -4.86
CA LEU A 186 20.15 -19.87 -4.74
C LEU A 186 20.89 -19.83 -3.41
N THR A 187 22.22 -19.73 -3.45
CA THR A 187 23.05 -19.45 -2.29
C THR A 187 23.39 -17.96 -2.28
N PHE A 188 22.79 -17.20 -1.38
CA PHE A 188 23.18 -15.82 -1.11
C PHE A 188 24.26 -15.82 0.00
N ARG A 189 25.33 -15.03 -0.18
CA ARG A 189 26.35 -14.77 0.85
C ARG A 189 25.99 -13.55 1.67
#